data_AF-A0A1M3BFH9-F1
#
_entry.id   AF-A0A1M3BFH9-F1
#
_cell.length_a   1.000
_cell.length_b   1.000
_cell.length_c   1.000
_cell.angle_alpha   90.00
_cell.angle_beta   90.00
_cell.angle_gamma   90.00
#
_symmetry.space_group_name_H-M   'P 1'
#
loop_
_entity.id
_entity.type
_entity.pdbx_description
1 polymer ?
#
loop_
_entity_poly.entity_id
_entity_poly.type
_entity_poly.pdbx_seq_one_letter_code
_entity_poly.pdbx_strand_id
1 'polypeptide(L)' 'MSSARKLPEAVWEFVVGDDWRLAAAAVAAIGGAALLVALGVNAWWWVPALVAMILWLAVTR' A
#
# COMPACT_ATOMS: atom_id res chain seq x y z
N MET A 1 -11.27 24.15 23.44
CA MET A 1 -9.87 24.13 22.97
C MET A 1 -9.28 22.76 23.31
N SER A 2 -9.27 21.79 22.39
CA SER A 2 -8.03 21.34 21.74
C SER A 2 -8.39 20.60 20.44
N SER A 3 -8.67 21.35 19.38
CA SER A 3 -9.00 20.82 18.04
C SER A 3 -7.77 20.25 17.32
N ALA A 4 -6.57 20.51 17.84
CA ALA A 4 -5.30 20.13 17.22
C ALA A 4 -4.98 18.62 17.31
N ARG A 5 -5.60 17.88 18.25
CA ARG A 5 -5.33 16.44 18.43
C ARG A 5 -6.00 15.56 17.38
N LYS A 6 -6.97 16.10 16.63
CA LYS A 6 -7.73 15.36 15.60
C LYS A 6 -7.05 15.33 14.23
N LEU A 7 -6.21 16.32 13.94
CA LEU A 7 -5.49 16.41 12.66
C LEU A 7 -4.58 15.20 12.39
N PRO A 8 -3.70 14.76 13.31
CA PRO A 8 -2.84 13.61 13.05
C PRO A 8 -3.64 12.31 12.88
N GLU A 9 -4.73 12.16 13.61
CA GLU A 9 -5.61 10.99 13.51
C GLU A 9 -6.34 10.98 12.15
N ALA A 10 -6.88 12.12 11.72
CA ALA A 10 -7.51 12.25 10.40
C ALA A 10 -6.53 12.06 9.23
N VAL A 11 -5.29 12.54 9.38
CA VAL A 11 -4.23 12.30 8.37
C VAL A 11 -3.87 10.81 8.32
N TRP A 12 -3.77 10.16 9.47
CA TRP A 12 -3.53 8.72 9.52
C TRP A 12 -4.66 7.93 8.87
N GLU A 13 -5.92 8.24 9.21
CA GLU A 13 -7.11 7.61 8.63
C GLU A 13 -7.18 7.81 7.11
N PHE A 14 -6.77 8.98 6.60
CA PHE A 14 -6.74 9.26 5.15
C PHE A 14 -5.62 8.51 4.42
N VAL A 15 -4.41 8.48 5.00
CA VAL A 15 -3.23 7.89 4.36
C VAL A 15 -3.22 6.37 4.47
N VAL A 16 -3.61 5.85 5.63
CA VAL A 16 -3.52 4.41 5.95
C VAL A 16 -4.87 3.72 5.77
N GLY A 17 -5.98 4.42 6.00
CA GLY A 17 -7.32 3.82 5.98
C GLY A 17 -7.60 2.99 7.22
N ASP A 18 -8.66 2.16 7.14
CA ASP A 18 -9.01 1.23 8.22
C ASP A 18 -8.04 0.05 8.33
N ASP A 19 -7.37 -0.33 7.22
CA ASP A 19 -6.48 -1.47 7.14
C ASP A 19 -5.06 -1.06 6.69
N TRP A 20 -4.14 -1.05 7.65
CA TRP A 20 -2.73 -0.77 7.41
C TRP A 20 -2.06 -1.75 6.44
N ARG A 21 -2.61 -2.96 6.26
CA ARG A 21 -2.06 -3.95 5.33
C ARG A 21 -2.23 -3.52 3.89
N LEU A 22 -3.35 -2.85 3.57
CA LEU A 22 -3.58 -2.30 2.24
C LEU A 22 -2.66 -1.12 1.96
N ALA A 23 -2.41 -0.26 2.96
CA ALA A 23 -1.41 0.80 2.84
C ALA A 23 0.00 0.24 2.62
N ALA A 24 0.41 -0.78 3.37
CA ALA A 24 1.69 -1.46 3.19
C ALA A 24 1.82 -2.13 1.81
N ALA A 25 0.73 -2.74 1.33
CA ALA A 25 0.64 -3.29 -0.01
C ALA A 25 0.83 -2.22 -1.09
N ALA A 26 0.24 -1.04 -0.94
CA ALA A 26 0.41 0.07 -1.87
C ALA A 26 1.87 0.55 -1.92
N VAL A 27 2.53 0.67 -0.76
CA VAL A 27 3.96 1.00 -0.69
C VAL A 27 4.80 -0.07 -1.39
N ALA A 28 4.51 -1.36 -1.19
CA ALA A 28 5.20 -2.45 -1.87
C ALA A 28 4.95 -2.44 -3.39
N ALA A 29 3.73 -2.13 -3.84
CA ALA A 29 3.39 -2.04 -5.25
C ALA A 29 4.20 -0.94 -5.95
N ILE A 30 4.17 0.27 -5.41
CA ILE A 30 4.83 1.44 -6.02
C ILE A 30 6.35 1.33 -5.87
N GLY A 31 6.84 1.05 -4.67
CA GLY A 31 8.27 0.94 -4.39
C GLY A 31 8.93 -0.22 -5.14
N GLY A 32 8.26 -1.38 -5.20
CA GLY A 32 8.73 -2.53 -5.95
C GLY A 32 8.76 -2.27 -7.46
N ALA A 33 7.73 -1.63 -8.03
CA ALA A 33 7.73 -1.25 -9.43
C ALA A 33 8.86 -0.27 -9.76
N ALA A 34 9.05 0.76 -8.93
CA ALA A 34 10.13 1.73 -9.08
C ALA A 34 11.51 1.07 -9.02
N LEU A 35 11.73 0.15 -8.07
CA LEU A 35 12.98 -0.59 -7.94
C LEU A 35 13.23 -1.50 -9.15
N LEU A 36 12.22 -2.27 -9.59
CA LEU A 36 12.34 -3.16 -10.75
C LEU A 36 12.68 -2.37 -12.01
N VAL A 37 12.00 -1.25 -12.25
CA VAL A 37 12.29 -0.37 -13.39
C VAL A 37 13.68 0.25 -13.28
N ALA A 38 14.12 0.67 -12.09
CA ALA A 38 15.47 1.19 -11.86
C ALA A 38 16.56 0.14 -12.15
N LEU A 39 16.26 -1.15 -11.99
CA LEU A 39 17.12 -2.27 -12.35
C LEU A 39 17.03 -2.69 -13.83
N GLY A 40 16.24 -1.98 -14.64
CA GLY A 40 16.03 -2.29 -16.07
C GLY A 40 15.05 -3.44 -16.32
N VAL A 41 14.32 -3.88 -15.29
CA VAL A 41 13.29 -4.93 -15.41
C VAL A 41 11.97 -4.30 -15.85
N ASN A 42 11.34 -4.86 -16.89
CA ASN A 42 10.00 -4.47 -17.27
C ASN A 42 8.97 -4.98 -16.23
N ALA A 43 8.42 -4.06 -15.44
CA ALA A 43 7.64 -4.34 -14.23
C ALA A 43 6.11 -4.42 -14.43
N TRP A 44 5.62 -4.53 -15.66
CA TRP A 44 4.17 -4.55 -15.96
C TRP A 44 3.38 -5.64 -15.19
N TRP A 45 4.03 -6.75 -14.83
CA TRP A 45 3.45 -7.88 -14.11
C TRP A 45 3.47 -7.72 -12.58
N TRP A 46 4.24 -6.76 -12.06
CA TRP A 46 4.47 -6.62 -10.62
C TRP A 46 3.19 -6.32 -9.84
N VAL A 47 2.48 -5.25 -10.24
CA VAL A 47 1.25 -4.82 -9.57
C VAL A 47 0.15 -5.90 -9.67
N PRO A 48 -0.15 -6.48 -10.85
CA PRO A 48 -1.11 -7.59 -10.93
C PRO A 48 -0.77 -8.78 -10.03
N ALA A 49 0.51 -9.21 -9.99
CA ALA A 49 0.94 -10.32 -9.16
C ALA A 49 0.80 -10.01 -7.66
N LEU A 50 1.18 -8.80 -7.25
CA LEU A 50 1.04 -8.37 -5.87
C LEU A 50 -0.45 -8.32 -5.45
N VAL A 51 -1.32 -7.77 -6.31
CA VAL A 51 -2.77 -7.74 -6.07
C VAL A 51 -3.33 -9.14 -5.92
N ALA A 52 -2.99 -10.07 -6.81
CA ALA A 52 -3.44 -11.45 -6.72
C ALA A 52 -2.99 -12.11 -5.41
N MET A 53 -1.74 -11.87 -4.98
CA MET A 53 -1.21 -12.39 -3.71
C MET A 53 -1.95 -11.80 -2.49
N ILE A 54 -2.21 -10.49 -2.48
CA ILE A 54 -2.93 -9.83 -1.38
C ILE A 54 -4.37 -10.33 -1.30
N LEU A 55 -5.05 -10.42 -2.45
CA LEU A 55 -6.41 -10.96 -2.51
C LEU A 55 -6.46 -12.41 -2.02
N TRP A 56 -5.50 -13.23 -2.44
CA TRP A 56 -5.39 -14.60 -1.94
C TRP A 56 -5.24 -14.64 -0.42
N LEU A 57 -4.33 -13.85 0.14
CA LEU A 57 -4.13 -13.75 1.59
C LEU A 57 -5.35 -13.19 2.34
N ALA A 58 -6.10 -12.28 1.72
CA ALA A 58 -7.30 -11.70 2.30
C ALA A 58 -8.47 -12.68 2.32
N VAL A 59 -8.62 -13.53 1.29
CA VAL A 59 -9.70 -14.53 1.22
C VAL A 59 -9.39 -15.77 2.06
N THR A 60 -8.11 -16.12 2.22
CA THR A 60 -7.69 -17.32 2.96
C THR A 60 -7.53 -17.11 4.46
N ARG A 61 -7.71 -15.88 4.95
CA ARG A 61 -7.70 -15.54 6.38
C ARG A 61 -9.09 -15.17 6.86
#